data_AF-A0A9E4NMF1-F1
#
_entry.id   AF-A0A9E4NMF1-F1
#
_cell.length_a   1.000
_cell.length_b   1.000
_cell.length_c   1.000
_cell.angle_alpha   90.00
_cell.angle_beta   90.00
_cell.angle_gamma   90.00
#
_symmetry.space_group_name_H-M   'P 1'
#
loop_
_entity.id
_entity.type
_entity.pdbx_description
1 polymer ?
#
loop_
_entity_poly.entity_id
_entity_poly.type
_entity_poly.pdbx_seq_one_letter_code
_entity_poly.pdbx_strand_id
1 'polypeptide(L)'
;MNKKTILHSAVALAAAGFLTAAVAGEDAFSKLDANADGAISSEEATAHEALYKGWETADANQDGQVDAAEFSAFEASSAPEGK
;
A
#
# COMPACT_ATOMS: atom_id res chain seq x y z
N MET A 1 15.21 -17.62 -27.57
CA MET A 1 15.79 -17.06 -26.33
C MET A 1 14.67 -16.39 -25.55
N ASN A 2 14.45 -16.81 -24.31
CA ASN A 2 13.23 -16.67 -23.51
C ASN A 2 12.96 -15.27 -22.96
N LYS A 3 11.68 -14.86 -22.90
CA LYS A 3 11.06 -14.04 -21.83
C LYS A 3 9.57 -13.82 -22.13
N LYS A 4 8.70 -14.69 -21.60
CA LYS A 4 8.01 -14.60 -20.30
C LYS A 4 6.70 -13.81 -20.40
N THR A 5 5.62 -14.59 -20.41
CA THR A 5 4.37 -14.36 -19.69
C THR A 5 3.44 -13.26 -20.22
N ILE A 6 2.35 -13.76 -20.79
CA ILE A 6 1.12 -13.09 -21.18
C ILE A 6 0.24 -13.04 -19.92
N LEU A 7 -0.61 -12.01 -19.83
CA LEU A 7 -1.72 -11.79 -18.89
C LEU A 7 -1.33 -11.37 -17.47
N HIS A 8 -1.75 -10.16 -17.05
CA HIS A 8 -2.87 -9.95 -16.12
C HIS A 8 -3.60 -8.64 -16.49
N SER A 9 -4.91 -8.79 -16.74
CA SER A 9 -6.04 -7.88 -16.52
C SER A 9 -5.72 -6.40 -16.25
N ALA A 10 -6.13 -5.45 -17.09
CA ALA A 10 -7.47 -4.86 -17.09
C ALA A 10 -7.98 -4.53 -15.68
N VAL A 11 -8.17 -3.24 -15.38
CA VAL A 11 -9.49 -2.62 -15.19
C VAL A 11 -9.29 -1.13 -14.92
N ALA A 12 -10.12 -0.34 -15.59
CA ALA A 12 -10.24 1.09 -15.39
C ALA A 12 -11.20 1.39 -14.23
N LEU A 13 -11.11 2.64 -13.76
CA LEU A 13 -12.24 3.49 -13.36
C LEU A 13 -12.69 3.50 -11.89
N ALA A 14 -12.63 4.75 -11.38
CA ALA A 14 -13.52 5.39 -10.41
C ALA A 14 -13.33 5.17 -8.90
N ALA A 15 -12.77 6.23 -8.30
CA ALA A 15 -13.46 7.14 -7.38
C ALA A 15 -14.13 6.57 -6.13
N ALA A 16 -13.63 6.98 -4.97
CA ALA A 16 -14.44 7.69 -3.96
C ALA A 16 -13.49 8.36 -2.98
N GLY A 17 -13.60 9.68 -2.84
CA GLY A 17 -12.86 10.40 -1.82
C GLY A 17 -13.32 9.98 -0.42
N PHE A 18 -12.38 9.97 0.52
CA PHE A 18 -12.68 10.34 1.89
C PHE A 18 -11.53 11.19 2.44
N LEU A 19 -11.93 12.29 3.08
CA LEU A 19 -11.07 13.33 3.61
C LEU A 19 -10.38 12.85 4.90
N THR A 20 -9.22 13.46 5.15
CA THR A 20 -8.50 13.58 6.43
C THR A 20 -7.58 12.42 6.84
N ALA A 21 -6.26 12.63 6.74
CA ALA A 21 -5.28 12.51 7.83
C ALA A 21 -3.83 12.40 7.29
N ALA A 22 -3.38 13.41 6.54
CA ALA A 22 -1.96 13.54 6.21
C ALA A 22 -1.24 14.19 7.39
N VAL A 23 -0.26 13.49 7.98
CA VAL A 23 1.08 13.99 8.39
C VAL A 23 1.86 13.00 9.28
N ALA A 24 1.43 11.75 9.48
CA ALA A 24 2.15 10.79 10.35
C ALA A 24 2.84 9.60 9.63
N GLY A 25 2.43 9.25 8.39
CA GLY A 25 2.89 8.01 7.72
C GLY A 25 3.95 8.19 6.61
N GLU A 26 4.30 9.42 6.25
CA GLU A 26 5.16 9.70 5.08
C GLU A 26 6.58 9.12 5.23
N ASP A 27 7.17 9.15 6.44
CA ASP A 27 8.54 8.67 6.67
C ASP A 27 8.69 7.14 6.59
N ALA A 28 7.66 6.38 6.99
CA ALA A 28 7.68 4.92 6.95
C ALA A 28 7.34 4.41 5.55
N PHE A 29 6.32 5.01 4.92
CA PHE A 29 5.93 4.72 3.55
C PHE A 29 7.08 4.92 2.57
N SER A 30 7.70 6.11 2.57
CA SER A 30 8.83 6.41 1.67
C SER A 30 10.09 5.59 1.94
N LYS A 31 10.19 4.91 3.09
CA LYS A 31 11.27 3.95 3.39
C LYS A 31 11.04 2.58 2.76
N LEU A 32 9.79 2.24 2.52
CA LEU A 32 9.36 0.97 1.95
C LEU A 32 9.21 1.06 0.44
N ASP A 33 8.71 2.18 -0.07
CA ASP A 33 8.64 2.56 -1.48
C ASP A 33 10.06 2.85 -2.01
N ALA A 34 10.79 1.77 -2.32
CA ALA A 34 12.20 1.82 -2.70
C ALA A 34 12.39 2.25 -4.15
N ASN A 35 11.39 1.96 -5.00
CA ASN A 35 11.35 2.41 -6.40
C ASN A 35 10.75 3.82 -6.55
N ALA A 36 10.19 4.41 -5.49
CA ALA A 36 9.59 5.73 -5.43
C ALA A 36 8.45 5.91 -6.45
N ASP A 37 7.64 4.86 -6.65
CA ASP A 37 6.50 4.90 -7.57
C ASP A 37 5.22 5.46 -6.94
N GLY A 38 5.20 5.62 -5.61
CA GLY A 38 4.07 6.13 -4.85
C GLY A 38 3.11 5.03 -4.35
N ALA A 39 3.53 3.76 -4.47
CA ALA A 39 2.86 2.59 -3.92
C ALA A 39 3.89 1.59 -3.38
N ILE A 40 3.46 0.72 -2.48
CA ILE A 40 4.29 -0.34 -1.91
C ILE A 40 3.86 -1.63 -2.59
N SER A 41 4.76 -2.24 -3.36
CA SER A 41 4.49 -3.55 -3.97
C SER A 41 4.57 -4.67 -2.93
N SER A 42 3.96 -5.82 -3.19
CA SER A 42 4.08 -7.01 -2.32
C SER A 42 5.55 -7.39 -2.02
N GLU A 43 6.42 -7.22 -3.02
CA GLU A 43 7.87 -7.41 -2.89
C GLU A 43 8.51 -6.45 -1.90
N GLU A 44 8.10 -5.18 -1.90
CA GLU A 44 8.60 -4.14 -0.98
C GLU A 44 8.00 -4.30 0.42
N ALA A 45 6.74 -4.71 0.50
CA ALA A 45 6.08 -4.99 1.76
C ALA A 45 6.74 -6.13 2.55
N THR A 46 7.46 -7.04 1.89
CA THR A 46 8.26 -8.06 2.59
C THR A 46 9.34 -7.47 3.50
N ALA A 47 9.79 -6.23 3.22
CA ALA A 47 10.72 -5.52 4.08
C ALA A 47 10.09 -5.01 5.39
N HIS A 48 8.76 -5.04 5.49
CA HIS A 48 8.01 -4.61 6.67
C HIS A 48 7.02 -5.69 7.14
N GLU A 49 7.43 -6.44 8.17
CA GLU A 49 6.68 -7.60 8.65
C GLU A 49 5.24 -7.26 9.08
N ALA A 50 4.99 -6.07 9.63
CA ALA A 50 3.64 -5.65 10.01
C ALA A 50 2.75 -5.36 8.79
N LEU A 51 3.31 -4.74 7.75
CA LEU A 51 2.59 -4.48 6.51
C LEU A 51 2.32 -5.79 5.77
N TYR A 52 3.30 -6.69 5.71
CA TYR A 52 3.11 -8.00 5.09
C TYR A 52 2.06 -8.86 5.80
N LYS A 53 2.03 -8.88 7.14
CA LYS A 53 0.99 -9.59 7.91
C LYS A 53 -0.38 -8.93 7.78
N GLY A 54 -0.40 -7.61 7.69
CA GLY A 54 -1.59 -6.80 7.51
C GLY A 54 -1.95 -6.53 6.06
N TRP A 55 -1.35 -7.24 5.11
CA TRP A 55 -1.43 -6.91 3.68
C TRP A 55 -2.87 -6.81 3.20
N GLU A 56 -3.71 -7.80 3.54
CA GLU A 56 -5.13 -7.80 3.18
C GLU A 56 -5.94 -6.64 3.79
N THR A 57 -5.43 -6.02 4.87
CA THR A 57 -6.04 -4.84 5.49
C THR A 57 -5.47 -3.54 4.93
N ALA A 58 -4.21 -3.56 4.50
CA ALA A 58 -3.53 -2.43 3.87
C ALA A 58 -4.01 -2.26 2.42
N ASP A 59 -3.96 -3.32 1.61
CA ASP A 59 -4.45 -3.39 0.24
C ASP A 59 -5.98 -3.53 0.24
N ALA A 60 -6.66 -2.43 0.56
CA ALA A 60 -8.10 -2.38 0.72
C ALA A 60 -8.83 -2.50 -0.62
N ASN A 61 -8.19 -2.06 -1.70
CA ASN A 61 -8.70 -2.13 -3.06
C ASN A 61 -8.39 -3.47 -3.76
N GLN A 62 -7.51 -4.29 -3.18
CA GLN A 62 -7.05 -5.60 -3.68
C GLN A 62 -6.38 -5.53 -5.06
N ASP A 63 -5.67 -4.44 -5.37
CA ASP A 63 -4.93 -4.25 -6.62
C ASP A 63 -3.55 -4.91 -6.58
N GLY A 64 -3.12 -5.38 -5.40
CA GLY A 64 -1.81 -6.00 -5.20
C GLY A 64 -0.70 -5.01 -4.90
N GLN A 65 -1.05 -3.76 -4.57
CA GLN A 65 -0.15 -2.71 -4.10
C GLN A 65 -0.80 -1.99 -2.92
N VAL A 66 -0.03 -1.22 -2.17
CA VAL A 66 -0.55 -0.38 -1.08
C VAL A 66 -0.10 1.03 -1.34
N ASP A 67 -1.00 1.92 -1.71
CA ASP A 67 -0.66 3.32 -1.91
C ASP A 67 -0.62 4.12 -0.59
N ALA A 68 -0.09 5.33 -0.63
CA ALA A 68 0.16 6.13 0.58
C ALA A 68 -1.13 6.36 1.41
N ALA A 69 -2.29 6.42 0.75
CA ALA A 69 -3.58 6.58 1.42
C ALA A 69 -3.97 5.32 2.19
N GLU A 70 -3.83 4.15 1.55
CA GLU A 70 -4.05 2.84 2.13
C GLU A 70 -3.09 2.53 3.28
N PHE A 71 -1.80 2.82 3.11
CA PHE A 71 -0.79 2.66 4.16
C PHE A 71 -1.11 3.54 5.38
N SER A 72 -1.51 4.79 5.15
CA SER A 72 -1.90 5.71 6.23
C SER A 72 -3.12 5.19 6.99
N ALA A 73 -4.11 4.62 6.30
CA ALA A 73 -5.28 4.01 6.92
C ALA A 73 -4.90 2.75 7.73
N PHE A 74 -4.00 1.93 7.21
CA PHE A 74 -3.47 0.76 7.89
C PHE A 74 -2.72 1.13 9.18
N GLU A 75 -1.84 2.15 9.13
CA GLU A 75 -1.12 2.65 10.31
C GLU A 75 -2.08 3.27 11.34
N ALA A 76 -3.07 4.05 10.90
CA ALA A 76 -4.09 4.59 11.78
C ALA A 76 -4.93 3.50 12.47
N SER A 77 -5.16 2.37 11.80
CA SER A 77 -5.87 1.21 12.36
C SER A 77 -4.97 0.35 13.27
N SER A 78 -3.65 0.38 13.05
CA SER A 78 -2.65 -0.42 13.78
C SER A 78 -2.07 0.29 15.00
N ALA A 79 -2.12 1.63 15.04
CA ALA A 79 -1.83 2.40 16.23
C ALA A 79 -3.09 2.44 17.12
N PRO A 80 -3.10 1.80 18.30
CA PRO A 80 -4.17 2.08 19.26
C PRO A 80 -4.08 3.57 19.61
N GLU A 81 -5.13 4.34 19.30
CA GLU A 81 -5.33 5.71 19.75
C GLU A 81 -5.02 5.82 21.25
N GLY A 82 -3.78 6.21 21.58
CA GLY A 82 -3.43 6.77 22.88
C GLY A 82 -3.91 8.21 22.89
N LYS A 83 -5.15 8.41 23.35
CA LYS A 83 -5.70 9.71 23.71
C LYS A 83 -4.87 10.40 24.79
#